data_AF-A0A924TR66-F1
#
_entry.id   AF-A0A924TR66-F1
#
_cell.length_a   1.000
_cell.length_b   1.000
_cell.length_c   1.000
_cell.angle_alpha   90.00
_cell.angle_beta   90.00
_cell.angle_gamma   90.00
#
_symmetry.space_group_name_H-M   'P 1'
#
loop_
_entity.id
_entity.type
_entity.pdbx_description
1 polymer ?
#
loop_
_entity_poly.entity_id
_entity_poly.type
_entity_poly.pdbx_seq_one_letter_code
_entity_poly.pdbx_strand_id
1 'polypeptide(L)'
;MFAADGARAWRDLAPLWGWQVPAAVVGDPCLVARAQQLRCYRTAAGTLVQLRQLDRPVLLVLREGDGPPRFARLLSLGAQRAVLLAGEQRYAVTIDDLARLWRGEFSTFWRVPDGYQRPLEAGAIGPVVDTLARSLALLRGDPPPLPGQVLAGDLASRLAAFQLAQGLKPDGLAGPTTFMQLNRALTVAEPRLAAAALER
;
A
#
# COMPACT_ATOMS: atom_id res chain seq x y z
N MET A 1 18.72 17.12 -1.42
CA MET A 1 18.96 17.03 0.04
C MET A 1 17.76 16.33 0.66
N PHE A 2 17.72 14.99 0.61
CA PHE A 2 16.59 14.20 1.12
C PHE A 2 16.81 13.84 2.61
N ALA A 3 15.72 13.64 3.37
CA ALA A 3 15.76 13.41 4.82
C ALA A 3 16.49 12.10 5.18
N ALA A 4 17.26 12.13 6.27
CA ALA A 4 18.10 11.03 6.74
C ALA A 4 17.38 10.03 7.68
N ASP A 5 16.17 10.35 8.15
CA ASP A 5 15.49 9.61 9.22
C ASP A 5 14.14 9.04 8.78
N GLY A 6 14.05 7.71 8.69
CA GLY A 6 12.85 6.99 8.33
C GLY A 6 11.69 7.18 9.31
N ALA A 7 11.96 7.43 10.60
CA ALA A 7 10.91 7.66 11.60
C ALA A 7 10.17 8.98 11.34
N ARG A 8 10.90 10.04 10.96
CA ARG A 8 10.30 11.31 10.55
C ARG A 8 9.44 11.15 9.30
N ALA A 9 9.95 10.45 8.30
CA ALA A 9 9.22 10.22 7.05
C ALA A 9 7.86 9.52 7.29
N TRP A 10 7.78 8.55 8.22
CA TRP A 10 6.51 7.92 8.60
C TRP A 10 5.55 8.88 9.31
N ARG A 11 6.06 9.76 10.18
CA ARG A 11 5.23 10.78 10.83
C ARG A 11 4.66 11.79 9.82
N ASP A 12 5.41 12.10 8.76
CA ASP A 12 4.92 12.97 7.68
C ASP A 12 3.87 12.28 6.81
N LEU A 13 3.92 10.93 6.71
CA LEU A 13 2.95 10.14 5.96
C LEU A 13 1.62 9.97 6.70
N ALA A 14 1.66 9.78 8.02
CA ALA A 14 0.50 9.39 8.83
C ALA A 14 -0.70 10.37 8.74
N PRO A 15 -0.53 11.71 8.70
CA PRO A 15 -1.65 12.64 8.57
C PRO A 15 -2.49 12.41 7.30
N LEU A 16 -1.89 11.93 6.21
CA LEU A 16 -2.64 11.59 4.99
C LEU A 16 -3.61 10.42 5.21
N TRP A 17 -3.34 9.59 6.21
CA TRP A 17 -4.17 8.46 6.62
C TRP A 17 -5.15 8.81 7.74
N GLY A 18 -5.28 10.10 8.08
CA GLY A 18 -6.14 10.59 9.16
C GLY A 18 -5.58 10.26 10.55
N TRP A 19 -4.28 9.98 10.65
CA TRP A 19 -3.64 9.62 11.91
C TRP A 19 -2.51 10.60 12.26
N GLN A 20 -2.60 11.22 13.43
CA GLN A 20 -1.48 11.96 14.01
C GLN A 20 -0.69 11.03 14.94
N VAL A 21 0.56 10.75 14.61
CA VAL A 21 1.44 9.93 15.46
C VAL A 21 1.68 10.69 16.77
N PRO A 22 1.35 10.11 17.95
CA PRO A 22 1.59 10.77 19.23
C PRO A 22 3.07 11.07 19.43
N ALA A 23 3.40 12.25 19.96
CA ALA A 23 4.79 12.68 20.17
C ALA A 23 5.59 11.73 21.09
N ALA A 24 4.89 11.06 22.02
CA ALA A 24 5.46 10.06 22.93
C ALA A 24 5.97 8.79 22.21
N VAL A 25 5.54 8.54 20.96
CA VAL A 25 6.01 7.40 20.18
C VAL A 25 7.40 7.70 19.65
N VAL A 26 8.42 7.21 20.35
CA VAL A 26 9.81 7.26 19.90
C VAL A 26 10.09 6.02 19.05
N GLY A 27 10.71 6.19 17.88
CA GLY A 27 11.02 5.09 16.97
C GLY A 27 9.96 4.84 15.88
N ASP A 28 9.80 3.58 15.47
CA ASP A 28 8.98 3.19 14.32
C ASP A 28 7.46 3.32 14.59
N PRO A 29 6.74 4.25 13.93
CA PRO A 29 5.29 4.40 14.09
C PRO A 29 4.50 3.14 13.73
N CYS A 30 5.07 2.23 12.95
CA CYS A 30 4.43 0.96 12.59
C CYS A 30 4.06 0.08 13.79
N LEU A 31 4.72 0.24 14.94
CA LEU A 31 4.45 -0.52 16.16
C LEU A 31 3.09 -0.15 16.78
N VAL A 32 2.66 1.10 16.62
CA VAL A 32 1.44 1.62 17.26
C VAL A 32 0.32 1.90 16.25
N ALA A 33 0.61 1.87 14.94
CA ALA A 33 -0.36 2.10 13.87
C ALA A 33 -1.58 1.15 13.93
N ARG A 34 -1.40 -0.06 14.47
CA ARG A 34 -2.49 -1.05 14.57
C ARG A 34 -3.67 -0.56 15.41
N ALA A 35 -3.43 0.27 16.42
CA ALA A 35 -4.49 0.86 17.24
C ALA A 35 -5.41 1.80 16.43
N GLN A 36 -4.99 2.19 15.22
CA GLN A 36 -5.73 3.05 14.30
C GLN A 36 -6.26 2.29 13.09
N GLN A 37 -6.34 0.96 13.17
CA GLN A 37 -6.65 0.06 12.05
C GLN A 37 -5.71 0.24 10.84
N LEU A 38 -4.49 0.71 11.08
CA LEU A 38 -3.45 0.84 10.06
C LEU A 38 -2.36 -0.22 10.26
N ARG A 39 -1.79 -0.71 9.17
CA ARG A 39 -0.51 -1.43 9.20
C ARG A 39 0.46 -0.82 8.21
N CYS A 40 1.74 -0.98 8.50
CA CYS A 40 2.78 -0.67 7.54
C CYS A 40 2.98 -1.83 6.57
N TYR A 41 3.11 -1.47 5.30
CA TYR A 41 3.65 -2.32 4.25
C TYR A 41 5.05 -1.81 3.90
N ARG A 42 6.02 -2.73 3.78
CA ARG A 42 7.41 -2.44 3.42
C ARG A 42 7.88 -3.50 2.44
N THR A 43 8.58 -3.09 1.40
CA THR A 43 9.23 -4.01 0.46
C THR A 43 10.54 -3.42 -0.03
N ALA A 44 11.53 -4.28 -0.27
CA ALA A 44 12.81 -3.91 -0.89
C ALA A 44 12.81 -4.11 -2.40
N ALA A 45 11.81 -4.82 -2.94
CA ALA A 45 11.74 -5.24 -4.35
C ALA A 45 10.48 -4.72 -5.04
N GLY A 46 10.11 -3.47 -4.77
CA GLY A 46 9.00 -2.79 -5.43
C GLY A 46 9.31 -2.41 -6.87
N THR A 47 8.27 -2.22 -7.68
CA THR A 47 8.37 -1.75 -9.07
C THR A 47 7.53 -0.51 -9.29
N LEU A 48 7.84 0.28 -10.33
CA LEU A 48 7.03 1.45 -10.69
C LEU A 48 5.60 1.05 -11.06
N VAL A 49 5.42 -0.14 -11.65
CA VAL A 49 4.10 -0.72 -11.92
C VAL A 49 3.34 -0.95 -10.61
N GLN A 50 3.99 -1.55 -9.61
CA GLN A 50 3.37 -1.77 -8.31
C GLN A 50 2.99 -0.45 -7.62
N LEU A 51 3.84 0.58 -7.69
CA LEU A 51 3.51 1.89 -7.14
C LEU A 51 2.27 2.51 -7.79
N ARG A 52 2.15 2.41 -9.12
CA ARG A 52 0.96 2.86 -9.86
C ARG A 52 -0.29 2.04 -9.50
N GLN A 53 -0.14 0.72 -9.36
CA GLN A 53 -1.24 -0.17 -8.99
C GLN A 53 -1.75 0.11 -7.58
N LEU A 54 -0.85 0.40 -6.63
CA LEU A 54 -1.22 0.72 -5.26
C LEU A 54 -1.88 2.11 -5.17
N ASP A 55 -1.39 3.09 -5.95
CA ASP A 55 -1.93 4.45 -6.04
C ASP A 55 -2.18 5.09 -4.67
N ARG A 56 -1.18 4.98 -3.79
CA ARG A 56 -1.21 5.45 -2.41
C ARG A 56 0.02 6.29 -2.13
N PRO A 57 -0.04 7.23 -1.16
CA PRO A 57 1.15 7.90 -0.68
C PRO A 57 2.17 6.89 -0.18
N VAL A 58 3.35 6.86 -0.81
CA VAL A 58 4.46 5.99 -0.43
C VAL A 58 5.67 6.81 0.00
N LEU A 59 6.46 6.23 0.89
CA LEU A 59 7.82 6.65 1.20
C LEU A 59 8.78 5.83 0.35
N LEU A 60 9.56 6.51 -0.49
CA LEU A 60 10.62 5.93 -1.28
C LEU A 60 11.94 6.08 -0.55
N VAL A 61 12.78 5.06 -0.65
CA VAL A 61 14.19 5.14 -0.28
C VAL A 61 15.00 5.34 -1.55
N LEU A 62 15.59 6.52 -1.68
CA LEU A 62 16.40 6.93 -2.82
C LEU A 62 17.87 6.83 -2.47
N ARG A 63 18.70 6.47 -3.46
CA ARG A 63 20.14 6.32 -3.34
C ARG A 63 20.81 6.94 -4.55
N GLU A 64 21.73 7.87 -4.29
CA GLU A 64 22.53 8.54 -5.30
C GLU A 64 23.97 8.03 -5.19
N GLY A 65 24.41 7.23 -6.18
CA GLY A 65 25.69 6.53 -6.13
C GLY A 65 25.83 5.66 -4.87
N ASP A 66 26.97 5.81 -4.18
CA ASP A 66 27.28 5.17 -2.90
C ASP A 66 26.93 6.05 -1.69
N GLY A 67 26.17 7.12 -1.91
CA GLY A 67 25.70 8.00 -0.84
C GLY A 67 24.73 7.32 0.13
N PRO A 68 24.51 7.92 1.32
CA PRO A 68 23.55 7.41 2.28
C PRO A 68 22.12 7.39 1.72
N PRO A 69 21.27 6.43 2.17
CA PRO A 69 19.87 6.39 1.76
C PRO A 69 19.13 7.63 2.21
N ARG A 70 18.11 7.97 1.42
CA ARG A 70 17.48 9.27 1.43
C ARG A 70 15.98 9.11 1.25
N PHE A 71 15.18 9.62 2.17
CA PHE A 71 13.72 9.41 2.16
C PHE A 71 12.99 10.52 1.40
N ALA A 72 12.03 10.14 0.57
CA ALA A 72 11.12 11.06 -0.13
C ALA A 72 9.71 10.48 -0.17
N ARG A 73 8.69 11.33 -0.02
CA ARG A 73 7.29 10.94 -0.26
C ARG A 73 6.95 11.12 -1.72
N LEU A 74 6.35 10.10 -2.34
CA LEU A 74 5.78 10.22 -3.68
C LEU A 74 4.44 10.96 -3.59
N LEU A 75 4.33 12.10 -4.27
CA LEU A 75 3.10 12.89 -4.33
C LEU A 75 2.25 12.56 -5.56
N SER A 76 2.90 12.34 -6.70
CA SER A 76 2.25 11.91 -7.94
C SER A 76 3.19 11.06 -8.78
N LEU A 77 2.62 10.16 -9.58
CA LEU A 77 3.35 9.28 -10.48
C LEU A 77 2.62 9.19 -11.83
N GLY A 78 3.13 9.89 -12.82
CA GLY A 78 2.62 9.90 -14.19
C GLY A 78 3.33 8.91 -15.11
N ALA A 79 3.11 9.07 -16.42
CA ALA A 79 3.78 8.29 -17.45
C ALA A 79 5.25 8.71 -17.63
N GLN A 80 5.52 10.02 -17.64
CA GLN A 80 6.85 10.58 -17.93
C GLN A 80 7.53 11.21 -16.71
N ARG A 81 6.75 11.67 -15.72
CA ARG A 81 7.25 12.39 -14.55
C ARG A 81 6.65 11.89 -13.25
N ALA A 82 7.40 12.08 -12.17
CA ALA A 82 6.95 11.91 -10.80
C ALA A 82 7.24 13.18 -9.99
N VAL A 83 6.39 13.46 -9.01
CA VAL A 83 6.64 14.54 -8.05
C VAL A 83 6.94 13.93 -6.69
N LEU A 84 8.12 14.27 -6.17
CA LEU A 84 8.62 13.83 -4.88
C LEU A 84 8.60 15.00 -3.90
N LEU A 85 8.38 14.70 -2.62
CA LEU A 85 8.55 15.64 -1.52
C LEU A 85 9.65 15.13 -0.60
N ALA A 86 10.68 15.94 -0.38
CA ALA A 86 11.75 15.64 0.56
C ALA A 86 11.92 16.79 1.55
N GLY A 87 11.59 16.53 2.82
CA GLY A 87 11.32 17.62 3.76
C GLY A 87 10.19 18.50 3.22
N GLU A 88 10.42 19.80 3.12
CA GLU A 88 9.45 20.77 2.60
C GLU A 88 9.58 20.99 1.08
N GLN A 89 10.65 20.47 0.45
CA GLN A 89 10.94 20.77 -0.95
C GLN A 89 10.31 19.76 -1.90
N ARG A 90 9.63 20.26 -2.93
CA ARG A 90 9.08 19.46 -4.04
C ARG A 90 10.11 19.35 -5.17
N TYR A 91 10.21 18.15 -5.73
CA TYR A 91 11.09 17.81 -6.85
C TYR A 91 10.28 17.11 -7.95
N ALA A 92 10.26 17.69 -9.15
CA ALA A 92 9.67 17.07 -10.33
C ALA A 92 10.77 16.35 -11.13
N VAL A 93 10.78 15.01 -11.08
CA VAL A 93 11.80 14.18 -11.71
C VAL A 93 11.21 13.40 -12.89
N THR A 94 12.03 13.01 -13.85
CA THR A 94 11.59 12.08 -14.90
C THR A 94 11.45 10.66 -14.31
N ILE A 95 10.70 9.79 -14.98
CA ILE A 95 10.63 8.38 -14.58
C ILE A 95 12.00 7.70 -14.67
N ASP A 96 12.84 8.08 -15.64
CA ASP A 96 14.18 7.52 -15.79
C ASP A 96 15.12 7.96 -14.65
N ASP A 97 15.06 9.23 -14.24
CA ASP A 97 15.81 9.71 -13.07
C ASP A 97 15.36 8.97 -11.81
N LEU A 98 14.05 8.82 -11.63
CA LEU A 98 13.49 8.09 -10.49
C LEU A 98 13.96 6.64 -10.50
N ALA A 99 13.93 5.95 -11.66
CA ALA A 99 14.36 4.57 -11.80
C ALA A 99 15.87 4.38 -11.52
N ARG A 100 16.71 5.41 -11.79
CA ARG A 100 18.13 5.38 -11.42
C ARG A 100 18.36 5.56 -9.92
N LEU A 101 17.55 6.39 -9.27
CA LEU A 101 17.69 6.71 -7.84
C LEU A 101 17.00 5.69 -6.93
N TRP A 102 15.96 5.01 -7.41
CA TRP A 102 15.10 4.13 -6.60
C TRP A 102 15.33 2.66 -6.91
N ARG A 103 15.75 1.88 -5.91
CA ARG A 103 16.09 0.45 -6.06
C ARG A 103 14.94 -0.50 -5.72
N GLY A 104 13.71 0.01 -5.61
CA GLY A 104 12.51 -0.77 -5.27
C GLY A 104 12.09 -0.70 -3.80
N GLU A 105 12.94 -0.13 -2.93
CA GLU A 105 12.66 0.06 -1.51
C GLU A 105 11.56 1.10 -1.29
N PHE A 106 10.37 0.69 -0.83
CA PHE A 106 9.32 1.62 -0.45
C PHE A 106 8.51 1.15 0.75
N SER A 107 7.76 2.07 1.33
CA SER A 107 6.85 1.79 2.43
C SER A 107 5.57 2.64 2.38
N THR A 108 4.47 2.12 2.91
CA THR A 108 3.18 2.83 3.01
C THR A 108 2.36 2.31 4.19
N PHE A 109 1.38 3.09 4.66
CA PHE A 109 0.30 2.54 5.45
C PHE A 109 -0.76 1.88 4.56
N TRP A 110 -1.65 1.10 5.17
CA TRP A 110 -2.89 0.61 4.58
C TRP A 110 -3.90 0.28 5.68
N ARG A 111 -5.21 0.41 5.39
CA ARG A 111 -6.26 0.03 6.33
C ARG A 111 -6.46 -1.47 6.32
N VAL A 112 -6.36 -2.09 7.48
CA VAL A 112 -6.50 -3.54 7.61
C VAL A 112 -7.93 -3.92 7.96
N PRO A 113 -8.43 -5.07 7.47
CA PRO A 113 -9.70 -5.59 7.95
C PRO A 113 -9.59 -6.01 9.42
N ASP A 114 -10.70 -5.92 10.13
CA ASP A 114 -10.77 -6.27 11.54
C ASP A 114 -10.34 -7.73 11.77
N GLY A 115 -9.49 -7.94 12.76
CA GLY A 115 -8.92 -9.25 13.06
C GLY A 115 -7.77 -9.70 12.15
N TYR A 116 -7.36 -8.92 11.15
CA TYR A 116 -6.21 -9.27 10.31
C TYR A 116 -4.91 -9.32 11.11
N GLN A 117 -4.26 -10.50 11.11
CA GLN A 117 -2.96 -10.69 11.77
C GLN A 117 -1.87 -11.07 10.78
N ARG A 118 -2.18 -11.99 9.87
CA ARG A 118 -1.26 -12.55 8.86
C ARG A 118 -2.00 -12.76 7.53
N PRO A 119 -1.26 -12.92 6.41
CA PRO A 119 -1.87 -13.32 5.14
C PRO A 119 -2.73 -14.57 5.27
N LEU A 120 -3.84 -14.62 4.55
CA LEU A 120 -4.69 -15.79 4.52
C LEU A 120 -4.21 -16.76 3.43
N GLU A 121 -4.04 -18.01 3.83
CA GLU A 121 -3.59 -19.12 2.97
C GLU A 121 -4.74 -20.10 2.72
N ALA A 122 -4.55 -21.01 1.78
CA ALA A 122 -5.53 -22.05 1.49
C ALA A 122 -5.94 -22.82 2.78
N GLY A 123 -7.23 -23.03 2.96
CA GLY A 123 -7.81 -23.66 4.14
C GLY A 123 -8.00 -22.73 5.35
N ALA A 124 -7.62 -21.45 5.26
CA ALA A 124 -7.87 -20.48 6.34
C ALA A 124 -9.37 -20.31 6.61
N ILE A 125 -9.71 -20.08 7.88
CA ILE A 125 -11.07 -19.83 8.36
C ILE A 125 -11.11 -18.60 9.28
N GLY A 126 -12.31 -18.03 9.47
CA GLY A 126 -12.59 -17.01 10.48
C GLY A 126 -13.01 -15.65 9.91
N PRO A 127 -13.16 -14.62 10.77
CA PRO A 127 -13.82 -13.36 10.41
C PRO A 127 -13.17 -12.62 9.24
N VAL A 128 -11.85 -12.73 9.08
CA VAL A 128 -11.11 -12.11 7.98
C VAL A 128 -11.41 -12.82 6.66
N VAL A 129 -11.59 -14.15 6.67
CA VAL A 129 -12.01 -14.94 5.49
C VAL A 129 -13.44 -14.60 5.10
N ASP A 130 -14.34 -14.44 6.07
CA ASP A 130 -15.71 -13.99 5.82
C ASP A 130 -15.73 -12.58 5.21
N THR A 131 -14.87 -11.68 5.69
CA THR A 131 -14.72 -10.33 5.15
C THR A 131 -14.18 -10.36 3.72
N LEU A 132 -13.19 -11.21 3.45
CA LEU A 132 -12.67 -11.44 2.09
C LEU A 132 -13.77 -11.95 1.16
N ALA A 133 -14.52 -12.97 1.58
CA ALA A 133 -15.58 -13.57 0.79
C ALA A 133 -16.69 -12.56 0.46
N ARG A 134 -17.11 -11.78 1.48
CA ARG A 134 -18.09 -10.69 1.29
C ARG A 134 -17.57 -9.60 0.35
N SER A 135 -16.31 -9.22 0.48
CA SER A 135 -15.68 -8.22 -0.39
C SER A 135 -15.70 -8.67 -1.85
N LEU A 136 -15.31 -9.92 -2.12
CA LEU A 136 -15.31 -10.48 -3.46
C LEU A 136 -16.72 -10.64 -4.05
N ALA A 137 -17.69 -11.02 -3.22
CA ALA A 137 -19.11 -11.09 -3.64
C ALA A 137 -19.65 -9.71 -4.01
N LEU A 138 -19.39 -8.69 -3.18
CA LEU A 138 -19.82 -7.32 -3.41
C LEU A 138 -19.28 -6.76 -4.72
N LEU A 139 -18.00 -6.99 -5.04
CA LEU A 139 -17.39 -6.56 -6.31
C LEU A 139 -18.00 -7.22 -7.56
N ARG A 140 -18.65 -8.37 -7.38
CA ARG A 140 -19.32 -9.11 -8.47
C ARG A 140 -20.83 -8.82 -8.55
N GLY A 141 -21.38 -8.08 -7.58
CA GLY A 141 -22.83 -7.92 -7.44
C GLY A 141 -23.55 -9.18 -6.96
N ASP A 142 -22.81 -10.14 -6.38
CA ASP A 142 -23.37 -11.37 -5.82
C ASP A 142 -23.94 -11.11 -4.41
N PRO A 143 -24.95 -11.90 -3.95
CA PRO A 143 -25.43 -11.81 -2.57
C PRO A 143 -24.31 -12.15 -1.57
N PRO A 144 -24.32 -11.54 -0.38
CA PRO A 144 -23.27 -11.78 0.61
C PRO A 144 -23.31 -13.24 1.08
N PRO A 145 -22.17 -13.94 1.12
CA PRO A 145 -22.10 -15.31 1.61
C PRO A 145 -22.39 -15.38 3.11
N LEU A 146 -22.87 -16.55 3.57
CA LEU A 146 -23.04 -16.82 4.99
C LEU A 146 -21.67 -16.80 5.72
N PRO A 147 -21.63 -16.47 7.02
CA PRO A 147 -20.42 -16.60 7.82
C PRO A 147 -19.87 -18.04 7.86
N GLY A 148 -18.60 -18.20 8.28
CA GLY A 148 -17.96 -19.51 8.39
C GLY A 148 -17.32 -19.99 7.08
N GLN A 149 -16.91 -19.06 6.23
CA GLN A 149 -16.24 -19.35 4.97
C GLN A 149 -14.85 -19.96 5.22
N VAL A 150 -14.47 -20.86 4.32
CA VAL A 150 -13.12 -21.44 4.24
C VAL A 150 -12.48 -20.94 2.96
N LEU A 151 -11.21 -20.50 3.02
CA LEU A 151 -10.46 -20.11 1.84
C LEU A 151 -10.06 -21.35 1.03
N ALA A 152 -11.02 -21.93 0.32
CA ALA A 152 -10.88 -23.13 -0.50
C ALA A 152 -11.90 -23.10 -1.65
N GLY A 153 -11.77 -24.05 -2.59
CA GLY A 153 -12.73 -24.27 -3.67
C GLY A 153 -13.07 -23.01 -4.46
N ASP A 154 -14.35 -22.67 -4.53
CA ASP A 154 -14.85 -21.50 -5.25
C ASP A 154 -14.29 -20.17 -4.69
N LEU A 155 -14.20 -20.01 -3.36
CA LEU A 155 -13.64 -18.77 -2.77
C LEU A 155 -12.17 -18.56 -3.17
N ALA A 156 -11.36 -19.62 -3.17
CA ALA A 156 -9.98 -19.56 -3.62
C ALA A 156 -9.88 -19.21 -5.12
N SER A 157 -10.77 -19.76 -5.94
CA SER A 157 -10.84 -19.47 -7.39
C SER A 157 -11.21 -18.01 -7.65
N ARG A 158 -12.19 -17.47 -6.90
CA ARG A 158 -12.58 -16.05 -6.97
C ARG A 158 -11.45 -15.13 -6.53
N LEU A 159 -10.72 -15.51 -5.48
CA LEU A 159 -9.55 -14.74 -5.02
C LEU A 159 -8.47 -14.70 -6.11
N ALA A 160 -8.12 -15.84 -6.71
CA ALA A 160 -7.12 -15.90 -7.77
C ALA A 160 -7.53 -15.08 -9.00
N ALA A 161 -8.81 -15.16 -9.40
CA ALA A 161 -9.36 -14.35 -10.48
C ALA A 161 -9.29 -12.85 -10.17
N PHE A 162 -9.62 -12.46 -8.94
CA PHE A 162 -9.47 -11.07 -8.49
C PHE A 162 -8.01 -10.62 -8.53
N GLN A 163 -7.08 -11.41 -7.98
CA GLN A 163 -5.65 -11.09 -8.01
C GLN A 163 -5.16 -10.86 -9.45
N LEU A 164 -5.51 -11.76 -10.37
CA LEU A 164 -5.16 -11.62 -11.78
C LEU A 164 -5.73 -10.33 -12.38
N ALA A 165 -7.01 -10.04 -12.14
CA ALA A 165 -7.67 -8.82 -12.65
C ALA A 165 -7.05 -7.52 -12.10
N GLN A 166 -6.46 -7.58 -10.89
CA GLN A 166 -5.75 -6.45 -10.29
C GLN A 166 -4.25 -6.42 -10.63
N GLY A 167 -3.78 -7.31 -11.52
CA GLY A 167 -2.37 -7.39 -11.91
C GLY A 167 -1.44 -7.87 -10.78
N LEU A 168 -1.99 -8.61 -9.81
CA LEU A 168 -1.24 -9.32 -8.78
C LEU A 168 -0.94 -10.75 -9.23
N LYS A 169 0.00 -11.42 -8.54
CA LYS A 169 0.21 -12.85 -8.72
C LYS A 169 -1.05 -13.60 -8.24
N PRO A 170 -1.68 -14.45 -9.06
CA PRO A 170 -2.87 -15.21 -8.68
C PRO A 170 -2.49 -16.46 -7.87
N ASP A 171 -1.81 -16.26 -6.74
CA ASP A 171 -1.31 -17.33 -5.87
C ASP A 171 -2.31 -17.81 -4.81
N GLY A 172 -3.49 -17.18 -4.73
CA GLY A 172 -4.51 -17.50 -3.74
C GLY A 172 -4.11 -17.06 -2.32
N LEU A 173 -3.03 -16.30 -2.15
CA LEU A 173 -2.60 -15.74 -0.88
C LEU A 173 -3.22 -14.35 -0.69
N ALA A 174 -4.15 -14.22 0.26
CA ALA A 174 -4.70 -12.91 0.62
C ALA A 174 -3.76 -12.17 1.58
N GLY A 175 -2.71 -11.56 1.04
CA GLY A 175 -1.76 -10.71 1.76
C GLY A 175 -2.09 -9.22 1.70
N PRO A 176 -1.19 -8.36 2.19
CA PRO A 176 -1.39 -6.90 2.22
C PRO A 176 -1.72 -6.29 0.86
N THR A 177 -1.05 -6.72 -0.22
CA THR A 177 -1.31 -6.23 -1.58
C THR A 177 -2.71 -6.59 -2.07
N THR A 178 -3.17 -7.81 -1.79
CA THR A 178 -4.55 -8.25 -2.10
C THR A 178 -5.57 -7.37 -1.39
N PHE A 179 -5.41 -7.15 -0.08
CA PHE A 179 -6.35 -6.31 0.68
C PHE A 179 -6.27 -4.83 0.30
N MET A 180 -5.08 -4.30 -0.01
CA MET A 180 -4.95 -2.94 -0.54
C MET A 180 -5.71 -2.77 -1.87
N GLN A 181 -5.71 -3.79 -2.74
CA GLN A 181 -6.50 -3.74 -3.97
C GLN A 181 -8.00 -3.91 -3.71
N LEU A 182 -8.40 -4.77 -2.77
CA LEU A 182 -9.80 -4.88 -2.36
C LEU A 182 -10.33 -3.54 -1.84
N ASN A 183 -9.59 -2.88 -0.95
CA ASN A 183 -9.96 -1.56 -0.42
C ASN A 183 -10.15 -0.54 -1.54
N ARG A 184 -9.25 -0.54 -2.54
CA ARG A 184 -9.33 0.35 -3.70
C ARG A 184 -10.58 0.05 -4.54
N ALA A 185 -10.81 -1.21 -4.87
CA ALA A 185 -11.95 -1.65 -5.68
C ALA A 185 -13.29 -1.38 -4.98
N LEU A 186 -13.32 -1.49 -3.65
CA LEU A 186 -14.47 -1.18 -2.80
C LEU A 186 -14.57 0.30 -2.43
N THR A 187 -13.71 1.17 -2.97
CA THR A 187 -13.70 2.62 -2.69
C THR A 187 -13.59 2.98 -1.21
N VAL A 188 -12.91 2.16 -0.41
CA VAL A 188 -12.58 2.48 0.99
C VAL A 188 -11.83 3.81 1.05
N ALA A 189 -12.21 4.65 2.01
CA ALA A 189 -11.63 5.97 2.20
C ALA A 189 -10.15 5.88 2.65
N GLU A 190 -9.26 5.94 1.66
CA GLU A 190 -7.81 5.91 1.81
C GLU A 190 -7.17 6.96 0.90
N PRO A 191 -6.06 7.57 1.33
CA PRO A 191 -5.41 8.59 0.52
C PRO A 191 -4.85 7.98 -0.76
N ARG A 192 -4.91 8.77 -1.84
CA ARG A 192 -4.38 8.39 -3.14
C ARG A 192 -3.25 9.32 -3.54
N LEU A 193 -2.43 8.89 -4.50
CA LEU A 193 -1.52 9.84 -5.15
C LEU A 193 -2.37 10.94 -5.80
N ALA A 194 -1.84 12.16 -5.81
CA ALA A 194 -2.46 13.20 -6.61
C ALA A 194 -2.45 12.74 -8.07
N ALA A 195 -3.52 13.06 -8.80
CA ALA A 195 -3.51 12.92 -10.25
C ALA A 195 -2.22 13.58 -10.76
N ALA A 196 -1.47 12.87 -11.61
CA ALA A 196 -0.30 13.45 -12.25
C ALA A 196 -0.75 14.78 -12.83
N ALA A 197 -0.15 15.88 -12.35
CA ALA A 197 -0.54 17.20 -12.81
C ALA A 197 -0.46 17.17 -14.34
N LEU A 198 -1.62 17.32 -14.99
CA LEU A 198 -1.72 17.37 -16.44
C LEU A 198 -0.71 18.40 -16.92
N GLU A 199 0.22 17.92 -17.73
CA GLU A 199 1.24 18.71 -18.38
C GLU A 199 0.54 19.85 -19.13
N ARG A 200 0.72 21.09 -18.66
CA ARG A 200 0.53 22.29 -19.48
C ARG A 200 1.90 22.74 -19.94
#